data_AF-A0AAW6I7W2-F1
#
_entry.id   AF-A0AAW6I7W2-F1
#
_cell.length_a   1.000
_cell.length_b   1.000
_cell.length_c   1.000
_cell.angle_alpha   90.00
_cell.angle_beta   90.00
_cell.angle_gamma   90.00
#
_symmetry.space_group_name_H-M   'P 1'
#
loop_
_entity.id
_entity.type
_entity.pdbx_description
1 polymer ?
#
loop_
_entity_poly.entity_id
_entity_poly.type
_entity_poly.pdbx_seq_one_letter_code
_entity_poly.pdbx_strand_id
1 'polypeptide(L)'
;MSNTRVVNIRKEYLDRMERNTEAITIDKTYWKGVAYPIREIQVGNDIFRVSVKSLYDELVNDMRNGIYEAMEANEEIDGYCTDEELCTLTDDDLYKMCC
;
A
#
# COMPACT_ATOMS: atom_id res chain seq x y z
N MET A 1 -9.18 -36.31 24.49
CA MET A 1 -8.63 -35.03 25.00
C MET A 1 -7.85 -34.35 23.88
N SER A 2 -8.47 -33.51 23.05
CA SER A 2 -7.76 -32.78 21.99
C SER A 2 -8.39 -31.42 21.61
N ASN A 3 -9.20 -30.82 22.50
CA ASN A 3 -9.81 -29.51 22.26
C ASN A 3 -9.02 -28.33 22.84
N THR A 4 -8.13 -28.56 23.80
CA THR A 4 -7.44 -27.47 24.52
C THR A 4 -6.30 -26.83 23.70
N ARG A 5 -5.59 -27.62 22.88
CA ARG A 5 -4.48 -27.11 22.04
C ARG A 5 -4.96 -26.27 20.85
N VAL A 6 -6.06 -26.67 20.20
CA VAL A 6 -6.62 -25.97 19.03
C VAL A 6 -7.19 -24.60 19.44
N VAL A 7 -7.85 -24.52 20.60
CA VAL A 7 -8.40 -23.26 21.12
C VAL A 7 -7.27 -22.30 21.50
N ASN A 8 -6.14 -22.78 22.03
CA ASN A 8 -4.98 -21.94 22.35
C ASN A 8 -4.31 -21.35 21.10
N ILE A 9 -4.15 -22.13 20.03
CA ILE A 9 -3.56 -21.61 18.77
C ILE A 9 -4.46 -20.55 18.14
N ARG A 10 -5.78 -20.78 18.14
CA ARG A 10 -6.75 -19.82 17.59
C ARG A 10 -6.78 -18.52 18.39
N LYS A 11 -6.63 -18.61 19.71
CA LYS A 11 -6.58 -17.45 20.60
C LYS A 11 -5.27 -16.67 20.45
N GLU A 12 -4.11 -17.35 20.38
CA GLU A 12 -2.83 -16.68 20.10
C GLU A 12 -2.79 -16.00 18.73
N TYR A 13 -3.46 -16.56 17.71
CA TYR A 13 -3.59 -15.94 16.39
C TYR A 13 -4.47 -14.69 16.41
N LEU A 14 -5.63 -14.75 17.08
CA LEU A 14 -6.50 -13.59 17.27
C LEU A 14 -5.83 -12.51 18.14
N ASP A 15 -5.16 -12.90 19.22
CA ASP A 15 -4.39 -12.01 20.08
C ASP A 15 -3.16 -11.42 19.35
N ARG A 16 -2.65 -12.05 18.29
CA ARG A 16 -1.61 -11.46 17.40
C ARG A 16 -2.22 -10.45 16.42
N MET A 17 -3.42 -10.70 15.90
CA MET A 17 -4.14 -9.74 15.06
C MET A 17 -4.57 -8.50 15.86
N GLU A 18 -4.96 -8.67 17.13
CA GLU A 18 -5.26 -7.58 18.08
C GLU A 18 -4.00 -6.85 18.59
N ARG A 19 -2.82 -7.48 18.57
CA ARG A 19 -1.56 -6.85 18.97
C ARG A 19 -0.82 -6.11 17.85
N ASN A 20 -1.18 -6.35 16.58
CA ASN A 20 -0.60 -5.71 15.39
C ASN A 20 -1.56 -4.71 14.73
N THR A 21 -2.46 -4.07 15.48
CA THR A 21 -3.51 -3.23 14.90
C THR A 21 -3.12 -1.76 14.84
N GLU A 22 -1.99 -1.43 14.22
CA GLU A 22 -2.00 -0.20 13.42
C GLU A 22 -2.85 -0.54 12.20
N ALA A 23 -4.12 -0.13 12.23
CA ALA A 23 -5.03 -0.37 11.12
C ALA A 23 -4.39 0.20 9.85
N ILE A 24 -4.14 -0.66 8.86
CA ILE A 24 -3.61 -0.26 7.55
C ILE A 24 -4.51 0.86 7.03
N THR A 25 -3.95 2.06 6.92
CA THR A 25 -4.67 3.24 6.45
C THR A 25 -4.39 3.39 4.96
N ILE A 26 -5.43 3.24 4.15
CA ILE A 26 -5.36 3.43 2.70
C ILE A 26 -6.17 4.67 2.37
N ASP A 27 -5.49 5.70 1.90
CA ASP A 27 -6.09 6.95 1.42
C ASP A 27 -6.28 6.90 -0.10
N LYS A 28 -6.58 8.05 -0.71
CA LYS A 28 -6.82 8.19 -2.14
C LYS A 28 -5.97 9.31 -2.74
N THR A 29 -5.38 9.01 -3.88
CA THR A 29 -4.91 10.03 -4.83
C THR A 29 -5.84 10.07 -6.04
N TYR A 30 -5.79 11.15 -6.81
CA TYR A 30 -6.68 11.37 -7.94
C TYR A 30 -5.89 11.63 -9.21
N TRP A 31 -6.21 10.88 -10.27
CA TRP A 31 -5.71 11.14 -11.61
C TRP A 31 -6.89 11.26 -12.57
N LYS A 32 -7.00 12.42 -13.25
CA LYS A 32 -8.07 12.72 -14.23
C LYS A 32 -9.49 12.44 -13.72
N GLY A 33 -9.72 12.67 -12.42
CA GLY A 33 -11.01 12.46 -11.76
C GLY A 33 -11.29 11.03 -11.30
N VAL A 34 -10.37 10.10 -11.52
CA VAL A 34 -10.43 8.72 -11.00
C VAL A 34 -9.65 8.65 -9.69
N ALA A 35 -10.22 8.01 -8.68
CA ALA A 35 -9.57 7.80 -7.39
C ALA A 35 -8.76 6.50 -7.39
N TYR A 36 -7.50 6.56 -6.97
CA TYR A 36 -6.62 5.41 -6.80
C TYR A 36 -6.22 5.27 -5.34
N PRO A 37 -6.12 4.05 -4.80
CA PRO A 37 -5.66 3.85 -3.43
C PRO A 37 -4.20 4.25 -3.30
N ILE A 38 -3.85 4.87 -2.18
CA ILE A 38 -2.48 5.23 -1.84
C ILE A 38 -2.22 4.99 -0.36
N ARG A 39 -1.01 4.56 -0.01
CA ARG A 39 -0.53 4.49 1.37
C ARG A 39 0.62 5.45 1.56
N GLU A 40 0.57 6.19 2.67
CA GLU A 40 1.67 7.00 3.15
C GLU A 40 2.39 6.23 4.27
N ILE A 41 3.66 5.92 4.03
CA ILE A 41 4.51 5.13 4.91
C ILE A 41 5.53 6.05 5.56
N GLN A 42 5.49 6.17 6.89
CA GLN A 42 6.44 7.00 7.63
C GLN A 42 7.75 6.23 7.86
N VAL A 43 8.86 6.69 7.28
CA VAL A 43 10.20 6.11 7.48
C VAL A 43 11.14 7.18 8.05
N GLY A 44 11.38 7.12 9.35
CA GLY A 44 12.14 8.15 10.04
C GLY A 44 11.42 9.51 9.93
N ASN A 45 12.03 10.48 9.25
CA ASN A 45 11.45 11.81 9.01
C ASN A 45 10.79 11.94 7.63
N ASP A 46 10.90 10.92 6.79
CA ASP A 46 10.42 10.95 5.40
C ASP A 46 9.08 10.23 5.28
N ILE A 47 8.28 10.65 4.30
CA ILE A 47 6.99 10.02 3.94
C ILE A 47 7.17 9.38 2.57
N PHE A 48 6.89 8.10 2.48
CA PHE A 48 6.96 7.32 1.25
C PHE A 48 5.55 6.99 0.77
N ARG A 49 5.26 7.27 -0.50
CA ARG A 49 3.94 7.10 -1.10
C ARG A 49 3.91 5.90 -2.03
N VAL A 50 3.03 4.94 -1.73
CA VAL A 50 2.83 3.74 -2.54
C VAL A 50 1.42 3.70 -3.09
N SER A 51 1.28 3.57 -4.41
CA SER A 51 -0.01 3.39 -5.08
C SER A 51 -0.04 2.10 -5.90
N VAL A 52 -1.12 1.89 -6.64
CA VAL A 52 -1.34 0.67 -7.42
C VAL A 52 -0.77 0.78 -8.82
N LYS A 53 -0.34 -0.36 -9.38
CA LYS A 53 0.21 -0.48 -10.73
C LYS A 53 -0.74 0.02 -11.82
N SER A 54 -2.05 -0.06 -11.61
CA SER A 54 -3.03 0.50 -12.56
C SER A 54 -2.88 2.02 -12.73
N LEU A 55 -2.56 2.76 -11.66
CA LEU A 55 -2.24 4.18 -11.75
C LEU A 55 -0.94 4.40 -12.53
N TYR A 56 0.12 3.63 -12.23
CA TYR A 56 1.39 3.70 -12.95
C TYR A 56 1.21 3.49 -14.46
N ASP A 57 0.45 2.48 -14.87
CA ASP A 57 0.23 2.17 -16.28
C ASP A 57 -0.48 3.33 -17.01
N GLU A 58 -1.42 4.02 -16.33
CA GLU A 58 -2.07 5.22 -16.87
C GLU A 58 -1.12 6.41 -16.95
N LEU A 59 -0.35 6.69 -15.90
CA LEU A 59 0.63 7.77 -15.88
C LEU A 59 1.69 7.58 -16.96
N VAL A 60 2.21 6.36 -17.13
CA VAL A 60 3.17 6.03 -18.19
C VAL A 60 2.57 6.23 -19.58
N ASN A 61 1.31 5.81 -19.78
CA ASN A 61 0.64 6.04 -21.05
C ASN A 61 0.45 7.54 -21.33
N ASP A 62 0.04 8.32 -20.33
CA ASP A 62 -0.19 9.75 -20.47
C ASP A 62 1.12 10.53 -20.67
N MET A 63 2.21 10.16 -19.97
CA MET A 63 3.56 10.70 -20.22
C MET A 63 4.02 10.43 -21.65
N ARG A 64 3.80 9.22 -22.18
CA ARG A 64 4.12 8.88 -23.58
C ARG A 64 3.30 9.68 -24.59
N ASN A 65 2.11 10.11 -24.20
CA ASN A 65 1.24 11.00 -25.00
C ASN A 65 1.55 12.50 -24.79
N GLY A 66 2.59 12.83 -24.02
CA GLY A 66 3.03 14.21 -23.81
C GLY A 66 2.20 15.00 -22.79
N ILE A 67 1.44 14.31 -21.92
CA ILE A 67 0.76 14.95 -20.79
C ILE A 67 1.80 15.18 -19.70
N TYR A 68 2.17 16.45 -19.48
CA TYR A 68 3.24 16.83 -18.58
C TYR A 68 2.89 16.57 -17.11
N GLU A 69 1.63 16.79 -16.76
CA GLU A 69 1.08 16.57 -15.41
C GLU A 69 1.24 15.11 -14.97
N ALA A 70 1.34 14.16 -15.91
CA ALA A 70 1.53 12.74 -15.59
C ALA A 70 2.95 12.46 -15.06
N MET A 71 3.92 13.26 -15.48
CA MET A 71 5.28 13.19 -14.96
C MET A 71 5.32 13.71 -13.53
N GLU A 72 4.69 14.86 -13.27
CA GLU A 72 4.58 15.43 -11.92
C GLU A 72 3.89 14.46 -10.96
N ALA A 73 2.73 13.92 -11.35
CA ALA A 73 1.99 12.96 -10.52
C ALA A 73 2.78 11.65 -10.29
N ASN A 74 3.58 11.21 -11.28
CA ASN A 74 4.43 10.04 -11.10
C ASN A 74 5.64 10.30 -10.19
N GLU A 75 6.19 11.52 -10.18
CA GLU A 75 7.28 11.91 -9.28
C GLU A 75 6.83 12.04 -7.82
N GLU A 76 5.54 12.30 -7.56
CA GLU A 76 4.96 12.32 -6.21
C GLU A 76 4.75 10.93 -5.59
N ILE A 77 4.85 9.86 -6.40
CA ILE A 77 4.63 8.47 -5.97
C ILE A 77 5.96 7.73 -5.99
N ASP A 78 6.40 7.31 -4.82
CA ASP A 78 7.69 6.66 -4.66
C ASP A 78 7.66 5.16 -5.03
N GLY A 79 6.48 4.54 -5.04
CA GLY A 79 6.34 3.10 -5.30
C GLY A 79 5.00 2.67 -5.88
N TYR A 80 5.02 1.55 -6.60
CA TYR A 80 3.81 0.92 -7.14
C TYR A 80 3.77 -0.58 -6.85
N CYS A 81 2.61 -1.07 -6.44
CA CYS A 81 2.36 -2.49 -6.18
C CYS A 81 1.00 -2.93 -6.73
N THR A 82 0.63 -4.20 -6.55
CA THR A 82 -0.73 -4.67 -6.84
C THR A 82 -1.72 -4.21 -5.75
N ASP A 83 -3.02 -4.24 -6.06
CA ASP A 83 -4.07 -3.95 -5.07
C ASP A 83 -4.01 -4.90 -3.86
N GLU A 84 -3.71 -6.18 -4.10
CA GLU A 84 -3.59 -7.19 -3.05
C GLU A 84 -2.41 -6.89 -2.12
N GLU A 85 -1.25 -6.56 -2.68
CA GLU A 85 -0.06 -6.17 -1.91
C GLU A 85 -0.32 -4.90 -1.09
N LEU A 86 -0.93 -3.88 -1.71
CA LEU A 86 -1.24 -2.61 -1.03
C LEU A 86 -2.15 -2.84 0.18
N CYS A 87 -3.10 -3.78 0.08
CA CYS A 87 -4.08 -4.07 1.14
C CYS A 87 -3.57 -5.03 2.22
N THR A 88 -2.59 -5.89 1.92
CA THR A 88 -2.21 -7.00 2.81
C THR A 88 -0.81 -6.89 3.40
N LEU A 89 0.10 -6.19 2.73
CA LEU A 89 1.47 -6.03 3.21
C LEU A 89 1.54 -4.99 4.33
N THR A 90 2.55 -5.14 5.18
CA THR A 90 2.90 -4.11 6.17
C THR A 90 3.59 -2.93 5.48
N ASP A 91 3.60 -1.77 6.13
CA ASP A 91 4.35 -0.60 5.65
C ASP A 91 5.83 -0.93 5.41
N ASP A 92 6.45 -1.68 6.34
CA ASP A 92 7.84 -2.15 6.22
C ASP A 92 8.07 -3.04 4.99
N ASP A 93 7.11 -3.90 4.65
CA ASP A 93 7.21 -4.80 3.50
C ASP A 93 7.03 -4.03 2.19
N LEU A 94 6.09 -3.08 2.14
CA LEU A 94 5.91 -2.19 0.99
C LEU A 94 7.15 -1.33 0.75
N TYR A 95 7.70 -0.72 1.80
CA TYR A 95 8.90 0.10 1.69
C TYR A 95 10.10 -0.70 1.13
N LYS A 96 10.31 -1.93 1.59
CA LYS A 96 11.37 -2.82 1.07
C LYS A 96 11.16 -3.26 -0.37
N MET A 97 9.94 -3.25 -0.89
CA MET A 97 9.68 -3.59 -2.30
C MET A 97 10.00 -2.43 -3.24
N CYS A 98 9.89 -1.20 -2.75
CA CYS A 98 10.04 0.01 -3.57
C CYS A 98 11.44 0.64 -3.51
N CYS A 99 12.28 0.27 -2.53
CA CYS A 99 13.68 0.68 -2.37
C CYS A 99 14.67 -0.45 -2.74
#